data_AF-A0A3C0VV83-F1
#
_entry.id   AF-A0A3C0VV83-F1
#
_cell.length_a   1.000
_cell.length_b   1.000
_cell.length_c   1.000
_cell.angle_alpha   90.00
_cell.angle_beta   90.00
_cell.angle_gamma   90.00
#
_symmetry.space_group_name_H-M   'P 1'
#
loop_
_entity.id
_entity.type
_entity.pdbx_description
1 polymer ?
#
loop_
_entity_poly.entity_id
_entity_poly.type
_entity_poly.pdbx_seq_one_letter_code
_entity_poly.pdbx_strand_id
1 'polypeptide(L)'
;AKRISSVLEMLLKGDAGQRAIAAWHMGWEPARQASGGDWQAGWLLRTLNDPYSAVRYIAHKALQADPRLAKAEFDYAAPLAKRTTQIQKNRADWEKQLPDQTGVAQQIELLIDGQGKPIEAEARRLEAKRNNRPMTLQE
;
A
#
# COMPACT_ATOMS: atom_id res chain seq x y z
N ALA A 1 -10.84 -16.69 -14.61
CA ALA A 1 -10.36 -16.14 -13.32
C ALA A 1 -10.25 -14.63 -13.46
N LYS A 2 -10.73 -13.83 -12.49
CA LYS A 2 -10.48 -12.38 -12.49
C LYS A 2 -8.97 -12.15 -12.38
N ARG A 3 -8.39 -11.37 -13.30
CA ARG A 3 -6.96 -11.06 -13.32
C ARG A 3 -6.69 -9.98 -12.27
N ILE A 4 -5.90 -10.31 -11.26
CA ILE A 4 -5.45 -9.36 -10.24
C ILE A 4 -4.14 -8.74 -10.75
N SER A 5 -3.94 -7.45 -10.48
CA SER A 5 -2.69 -6.77 -10.80
C SER A 5 -1.48 -7.50 -10.18
N SER A 6 -0.47 -7.80 -11.02
CA SER A 6 0.73 -8.51 -10.58
C SER A 6 1.49 -7.76 -9.47
N VAL A 7 1.46 -6.42 -9.46
CA VAL A 7 2.12 -5.64 -8.41
C VAL A 7 1.40 -5.78 -7.07
N LEU A 8 0.07 -5.93 -7.06
CA LEU A 8 -0.69 -6.21 -5.84
C LEU A 8 -0.51 -7.64 -5.36
N GLU A 9 -0.39 -8.59 -6.28
CA GLU A 9 0.00 -9.95 -5.92
C GLU A 9 1.38 -9.96 -5.23
N MET A 10 2.36 -9.26 -5.79
CA MET A 10 3.68 -9.11 -5.15
C MET A 10 3.58 -8.41 -3.79
N LEU A 11 2.85 -7.30 -3.70
CA LEU A 11 2.72 -6.49 -2.48
C LEU A 11 2.01 -7.22 -1.33
N LEU A 12 0.97 -8.02 -1.62
CA LEU A 12 0.12 -8.59 -0.58
C LEU A 12 0.53 -10.01 -0.20
N LYS A 13 0.93 -10.85 -1.17
CA LYS A 13 1.27 -12.27 -0.93
C LYS A 13 2.74 -12.64 -1.22
N GLY A 14 3.51 -11.78 -1.89
CA GLY A 14 4.92 -12.05 -2.21
C GLY A 14 5.82 -12.14 -0.97
N ASP A 15 7.06 -12.56 -1.18
CA ASP A 15 8.10 -12.46 -0.15
C ASP A 15 8.50 -11.01 0.14
N ALA A 16 9.26 -10.75 1.21
CA ALA A 16 9.51 -9.37 1.62
C ALA A 16 10.29 -8.55 0.56
N GLY A 17 11.12 -9.20 -0.26
CA GLY A 17 11.80 -8.57 -1.39
C GLY A 17 10.82 -8.18 -2.50
N GLN A 18 9.89 -9.08 -2.85
CA GLN A 18 8.82 -8.78 -3.80
C GLN A 18 7.91 -7.65 -3.30
N ARG A 19 7.58 -7.63 -2.00
CA ARG A 19 6.78 -6.57 -1.39
C ARG A 19 7.51 -5.22 -1.40
N ALA A 20 8.82 -5.21 -1.14
CA ALA A 20 9.66 -4.03 -1.26
C ALA A 20 9.69 -3.50 -2.71
N ILE A 21 9.95 -4.35 -3.71
CA ILE A 21 9.96 -3.97 -5.13
C ILE A 21 8.58 -3.41 -5.55
N ALA A 22 7.51 -4.06 -5.15
CA ALA A 22 6.14 -3.61 -5.43
C ALA A 22 5.87 -2.23 -4.82
N ALA A 23 6.21 -2.04 -3.54
CA ALA A 23 6.04 -0.75 -2.86
C ALA A 23 6.88 0.35 -3.53
N TRP A 24 8.13 0.06 -3.91
CA TRP A 24 9.00 1.02 -4.59
C TRP A 24 8.41 1.47 -5.93
N HIS A 25 7.96 0.55 -6.78
CA HIS A 25 7.35 0.91 -8.06
C HIS A 25 6.05 1.72 -7.91
N MET A 26 5.29 1.53 -6.84
CA MET A 26 4.11 2.36 -6.56
C MET A 26 4.43 3.83 -6.24
N GLY A 27 5.67 4.13 -5.85
CA GLY A 27 6.17 5.49 -5.66
C GLY A 27 6.97 6.05 -6.84
N TRP A 28 7.30 5.20 -7.82
CA TRP A 28 8.16 5.59 -8.94
C TRP A 28 7.36 6.29 -10.04
N GLU A 29 7.75 7.53 -10.35
CA GLU A 29 6.98 8.43 -11.23
C GLU A 29 6.63 7.82 -12.61
N PRO A 30 7.56 7.22 -13.38
CA PRO A 30 7.21 6.60 -14.66
C PRO A 30 6.17 5.47 -14.54
N ALA A 31 6.25 4.67 -13.46
CA ALA A 31 5.28 3.60 -13.24
C ALA A 31 3.89 4.17 -12.90
N ARG A 32 3.83 5.23 -12.09
CA ARG A 32 2.59 5.94 -11.77
C ARG A 32 1.96 6.57 -13.01
N GLN A 33 2.76 7.18 -13.88
CA GLN A 33 2.28 7.73 -15.15
C GLN A 33 1.70 6.64 -16.06
N ALA A 34 2.32 5.46 -16.11
CA ALA A 34 1.85 4.34 -16.92
C ALA A 34 0.61 3.64 -16.34
N SER A 35 0.50 3.53 -15.01
CA SER A 35 -0.57 2.78 -14.33
C SER A 35 -1.75 3.62 -13.84
N GLY A 36 -1.70 4.94 -14.05
CA GLY A 36 -2.54 5.91 -13.34
C GLY A 36 -2.06 6.15 -11.90
N GLY A 37 -2.30 7.37 -11.40
CA GLY A 37 -2.09 7.76 -10.00
C GLY A 37 -3.31 7.44 -9.12
N ASP A 38 -3.22 7.75 -7.83
CA ASP A 38 -4.29 7.72 -6.82
C ASP A 38 -4.68 6.38 -6.18
N TRP A 39 -4.50 5.26 -6.87
CA TRP A 39 -4.91 3.97 -6.32
C TRP A 39 -3.88 3.36 -5.35
N GLN A 40 -2.62 3.77 -5.44
CA GLN A 40 -1.49 3.19 -4.72
C GLN A 40 -1.52 3.51 -3.21
N ALA A 41 -1.96 4.72 -2.84
CA ALA A 41 -1.83 5.23 -1.48
C ALA A 41 -2.53 4.35 -0.43
N GLY A 42 -3.76 3.88 -0.73
CA GLY A 42 -4.49 2.98 0.16
C GLY A 42 -3.75 1.67 0.45
N TRP A 43 -3.09 1.12 -0.57
CA TRP A 43 -2.27 -0.09 -0.46
C TRP A 43 -0.96 0.15 0.28
N LEU A 44 -0.26 1.24 -0.02
CA LEU A 44 0.97 1.59 0.66
C LEU A 44 0.74 1.90 2.15
N LEU A 45 -0.36 2.56 2.52
CA LEU A 45 -0.78 2.76 3.92
C LEU A 45 -1.01 1.44 4.65
N ARG A 46 -1.52 0.41 3.97
CA ARG A 46 -1.65 -0.95 4.51
C ARG A 46 -0.28 -1.62 4.67
N THR A 47 0.63 -1.44 3.71
CA THR A 47 2.01 -1.99 3.74
C THR A 47 2.87 -1.37 4.85
N LEU A 48 2.51 -0.22 5.41
CA LEU A 48 3.15 0.31 6.62
C LEU A 48 3.05 -0.63 7.85
N ASN A 49 2.18 -1.65 7.81
CA ASN A 49 2.11 -2.68 8.83
C ASN A 49 2.89 -3.97 8.48
N ASP A 50 3.77 -3.94 7.48
CA ASP A 50 4.60 -5.10 7.12
C ASP A 50 5.46 -5.57 8.30
N PRO A 51 5.70 -6.89 8.47
CA PRO A 51 6.61 -7.39 9.50
C PRO A 51 8.06 -6.88 9.34
N TYR A 52 8.51 -6.60 8.12
CA TYR A 52 9.88 -6.15 7.85
C TYR A 52 9.98 -4.62 7.86
N SER A 53 10.89 -4.06 8.66
CA SER A 53 11.14 -2.61 8.74
C SER A 53 11.54 -1.99 7.41
N ALA A 54 12.40 -2.66 6.64
CA ALA A 54 12.77 -2.23 5.28
C ALA A 54 11.56 -2.06 4.35
N VAL A 55 10.61 -3.00 4.38
CA VAL A 55 9.38 -2.90 3.57
C VAL A 55 8.52 -1.72 4.03
N ARG A 56 8.41 -1.50 5.35
CA ARG A 56 7.69 -0.33 5.91
C ARG A 56 8.35 0.98 5.51
N TYR A 57 9.68 1.05 5.54
CA TYR A 57 10.45 2.22 5.12
C TYR A 57 10.21 2.54 3.64
N ILE A 58 10.36 1.56 2.76
CA ILE A 58 10.13 1.73 1.31
C ILE A 58 8.68 2.15 1.03
N ALA A 59 7.70 1.53 1.69
CA ALA A 59 6.30 1.91 1.54
C ALA A 59 6.06 3.36 2.00
N HIS A 60 6.67 3.79 3.09
CA HIS A 60 6.59 5.17 3.55
C HIS A 60 7.22 6.15 2.54
N LYS A 61 8.40 5.83 1.99
CA LYS A 61 9.03 6.65 0.94
C LYS A 61 8.15 6.73 -0.31
N ALA A 62 7.56 5.62 -0.73
CA ALA A 62 6.67 5.60 -1.89
C ALA A 62 5.37 6.41 -1.67
N LEU A 63 4.85 6.45 -0.43
CA LEU A 63 3.69 7.27 -0.09
C LEU A 63 3.91 8.76 -0.34
N GLN A 64 5.16 9.23 -0.26
CA GLN A 64 5.46 10.65 -0.44
C GLN A 64 5.20 11.15 -1.86
N ALA A 65 5.04 10.23 -2.83
CA ALA A 65 4.62 10.57 -4.19
C ALA A 65 3.11 10.89 -4.30
N ASP A 66 2.30 10.57 -3.28
CA ASP A 66 0.94 11.09 -3.18
C ASP A 66 0.95 12.48 -2.50
N PRO A 67 0.51 13.56 -3.19
CA PRO A 67 0.53 14.90 -2.62
C PRO A 67 -0.22 15.04 -1.29
N ARG A 68 -1.26 14.23 -1.06
CA ARG A 68 -2.06 14.23 0.18
C ARG A 68 -1.28 13.67 1.38
N LEU A 69 -0.24 12.88 1.11
CA LEU A 69 0.58 12.18 2.10
C LEU A 69 2.07 12.53 2.04
N ALA A 70 2.47 13.48 1.18
CA ALA A 70 3.85 13.92 1.01
C ALA A 70 4.55 14.33 2.33
N LYS A 71 3.76 14.86 3.28
CA LYS A 71 4.22 15.30 4.60
C LYS A 71 3.77 14.38 5.75
N ALA A 72 3.21 13.22 5.45
CA ALA A 72 2.77 12.29 6.47
C ALA A 72 3.99 11.77 7.24
N GLU A 73 4.02 11.92 8.55
CA GLU A 73 5.08 11.36 9.38
C GLU A 73 4.83 9.88 9.64
N PHE A 74 5.90 9.08 9.61
CA PHE A 74 5.83 7.68 9.98
C PHE A 74 7.18 7.15 10.48
N ASP A 75 7.23 6.81 11.76
CA ASP A 75 8.34 6.08 12.37
C ASP A 75 8.21 4.58 12.08
N TYR A 76 8.94 4.11 11.06
CA TYR A 76 8.87 2.72 10.60
C TYR A 76 9.52 1.72 11.57
N ALA A 77 10.39 2.18 12.47
CA ALA A 77 11.08 1.35 13.46
C ALA A 77 10.35 1.32 14.81
N ALA A 78 9.36 2.19 15.02
CA ALA A 78 8.59 2.25 16.26
C ALA A 78 7.89 0.93 16.64
N PRO A 79 7.59 0.76 17.94
CA PRO A 79 6.71 -0.30 18.44
C PRO A 79 5.37 -0.32 17.70
N LEU A 80 4.77 -1.52 17.59
CA LEU A 80 3.54 -1.75 16.84
C LEU A 80 2.42 -0.77 17.23
N ALA A 81 2.17 -0.54 18.53
CA ALA A 81 1.12 0.37 18.98
C ALA A 81 1.28 1.79 18.42
N LYS A 82 2.50 2.36 18.46
CA LYS A 82 2.79 3.68 17.91
C LYS A 82 2.65 3.70 16.38
N ARG A 83 3.05 2.63 15.69
CA ARG A 83 2.85 2.50 14.23
C ARG A 83 1.37 2.44 13.87
N THR A 84 0.57 1.65 14.60
CA THR A 84 -0.87 1.54 14.40
C THR A 84 -1.56 2.90 14.49
N THR A 85 -1.25 3.70 15.52
CA THR A 85 -1.80 5.06 15.66
C THR A 85 -1.43 5.97 14.50
N GLN A 86 -0.16 5.96 14.06
CA GLN A 86 0.28 6.77 12.91
C GLN A 86 -0.40 6.34 11.60
N ILE A 87 -0.53 5.03 11.36
CA ILE A 87 -1.22 4.48 10.17
C ILE A 87 -2.69 4.88 10.17
N GLN A 88 -3.38 4.77 11.30
CA GLN A 88 -4.80 5.14 11.42
C GLN A 88 -5.00 6.65 11.16
N LYS A 89 -4.14 7.50 11.74
CA LYS A 89 -4.15 8.94 11.49
C LYS A 89 -3.95 9.25 10.00
N ASN A 90 -2.87 8.76 9.41
CA ASN A 90 -2.53 9.03 8.01
C ASN A 90 -3.61 8.50 7.05
N ARG A 91 -4.21 7.34 7.37
CA ARG A 91 -5.35 6.80 6.62
C ARG A 91 -6.58 7.70 6.72
N ALA A 92 -6.95 8.12 7.92
CA ALA A 92 -8.11 9.00 8.11
C ALA A 92 -7.93 10.34 7.38
N ASP A 93 -6.73 10.92 7.42
CA ASP A 93 -6.42 12.18 6.74
C ASP A 93 -6.43 12.03 5.21
N TRP A 94 -5.95 10.91 4.68
CA TRP A 94 -6.02 10.58 3.26
C TRP A 94 -7.47 10.35 2.79
N GLU A 95 -8.26 9.57 3.52
CA GLU A 95 -9.65 9.26 3.14
C GLU A 95 -10.54 10.50 3.09
N LYS A 96 -10.29 11.50 3.96
CA LYS A 96 -11.00 12.80 3.92
C LYS A 96 -10.70 13.63 2.68
N GLN A 97 -9.56 13.39 2.03
CA GLN A 97 -9.09 14.11 0.84
C GLN A 97 -9.34 13.32 -0.44
N LEU A 98 -9.98 12.15 -0.37
CA LEU A 98 -10.39 11.42 -1.56
C LEU A 98 -11.51 12.19 -2.28
N PRO A 99 -11.44 12.31 -3.62
CA PRO A 99 -12.55 12.86 -4.38
C PRO A 99 -13.77 11.95 -4.23
N ASP A 100 -14.97 12.51 -4.41
CA ASP A 100 -16.17 11.71 -4.51
C ASP A 100 -16.06 10.77 -5.73
N GLN A 101 -16.02 9.46 -5.46
CA GLN A 101 -15.92 8.43 -6.48
C GLN A 101 -17.28 7.78 -6.78
N THR A 102 -18.38 8.39 -6.31
CA THR A 102 -19.74 7.91 -6.60
C THR A 102 -19.96 7.81 -8.11
N GLY A 103 -20.21 6.60 -8.60
CA GLY A 103 -20.41 6.32 -10.02
C GLY A 103 -19.15 5.95 -10.82
N VAL A 104 -17.96 5.95 -10.19
CA VAL A 104 -16.74 5.41 -10.81
C VAL A 104 -16.80 3.88 -10.77
N ALA A 105 -16.52 3.25 -11.92
CA ALA A 105 -16.48 1.79 -12.01
C ALA A 105 -15.40 1.21 -11.09
N GLN A 106 -15.72 0.14 -10.37
CA GLN A 106 -14.75 -0.56 -9.54
C GLN A 106 -13.54 -0.98 -10.37
N GLN A 107 -12.35 -0.67 -9.88
CA GLN A 107 -11.10 -1.12 -10.47
C GLN A 107 -10.77 -2.50 -9.90
N ILE A 108 -11.53 -3.50 -10.38
CA ILE A 108 -11.53 -4.86 -9.83
C ILE A 108 -10.12 -5.49 -9.87
N GLU A 109 -9.32 -5.20 -10.90
CA GLU A 109 -7.94 -5.68 -11.02
C GLU A 109 -7.01 -5.07 -9.97
N LEU A 110 -7.34 -3.87 -9.48
CA LEU A 110 -6.65 -3.15 -8.41
C LEU A 110 -7.22 -3.44 -7.02
N LEU A 111 -8.25 -4.29 -6.95
CA LEU A 111 -8.94 -4.67 -5.70
C LEU A 111 -9.46 -3.44 -4.93
N ILE A 112 -9.96 -2.43 -5.64
CA ILE A 112 -10.47 -1.18 -5.07
C ILE A 112 -11.99 -1.13 -5.19
N ASP A 113 -12.66 -0.70 -4.12
CA ASP A 113 -14.10 -0.54 -4.07
C ASP A 113 -14.59 0.71 -4.81
N GLY A 114 -15.91 0.94 -4.82
CA GLY A 114 -16.50 2.12 -5.47
C GLY A 114 -16.20 3.46 -4.77
N GLN A 115 -15.44 3.45 -3.67
CA GLN A 115 -15.02 4.64 -2.91
C GLN A 115 -13.52 4.93 -3.08
N GLY A 116 -12.81 4.18 -3.92
CA GLY A 116 -11.37 4.33 -4.09
C GLY A 116 -10.54 3.68 -2.98
N LYS A 117 -11.15 2.83 -2.14
CA LYS A 117 -10.48 2.20 -0.99
C LYS A 117 -10.14 0.74 -1.28
N PRO A 118 -9.05 0.20 -0.68
CA PRO A 118 -8.75 -1.23 -0.73
C PRO A 118 -9.93 -2.11 -0.29
N ILE A 119 -10.27 -3.13 -1.08
CA ILE A 119 -11.27 -4.14 -0.69
C ILE A 119 -10.68 -5.02 0.40
N GLU A 120 -11.14 -4.78 1.62
CA GLU A 120 -10.64 -5.43 2.85
C GLU A 120 -10.67 -6.96 2.82
N ALA A 121 -11.70 -7.57 2.25
CA ALA A 121 -11.81 -9.03 2.15
C ALA A 121 -10.73 -9.63 1.23
N GLU A 122 -10.44 -8.97 0.11
CA GLU A 122 -9.43 -9.42 -0.86
C GLU A 122 -8.02 -9.18 -0.33
N ALA A 123 -7.80 -8.05 0.34
CA ALA A 123 -6.55 -7.77 1.04
C ALA A 123 -6.23 -8.90 2.04
N ARG A 124 -7.16 -9.21 2.95
CA ARG A 124 -7.00 -10.30 3.93
C ARG A 124 -6.77 -11.65 3.28
N ARG A 125 -7.50 -11.96 2.20
CA ARG A 125 -7.37 -13.24 1.46
C ARG A 125 -5.98 -13.43 0.87
N LEU A 126 -5.36 -12.37 0.34
CA LEU A 126 -4.01 -12.41 -0.21
C LEU A 126 -2.94 -12.40 0.88
N GLU A 127 -3.10 -11.57 1.91
CA GLU A 127 -2.17 -11.51 3.03
C GLU A 127 -2.09 -12.82 3.83
N ALA A 128 -3.20 -13.57 3.93
CA ALA A 128 -3.21 -14.91 4.53
C ALA A 128 -2.29 -15.90 3.78
N LYS A 129 -1.91 -15.59 2.54
CA LYS A 129 -1.00 -16.38 1.71
C LYS A 129 0.39 -15.74 1.59
N ARG A 130 0.69 -14.73 2.41
CA ARG A 130 1.96 -14.00 2.38
C ARG A 130 3.12 -14.92 2.68
N ASN A 131 4.12 -14.89 1.78
CA ASN A 131 5.38 -15.55 2.03
C ASN A 131 6.18 -14.76 3.08
N ASN A 132 6.23 -15.29 4.30
CA ASN A 132 6.99 -14.73 5.42
C ASN A 132 8.28 -15.53 5.69
N ARG A 133 8.87 -16.15 4.66
CA ARG A 133 10.19 -16.79 4.79
C ARG A 133 11.18 -15.82 5.45
N PRO A 134 12.01 -16.29 6.41
CA PRO A 134 13.04 -15.46 7.00
C PRO A 134 14.00 -14.92 5.94
N MET A 135 14.30 -13.63 5.99
CA MET A 135 15.25 -12.97 5.09
C MET A 135 15.84 -11.70 5.71
N THR A 136 17.06 -11.36 5.31
CA THR A 136 17.70 -10.09 5.70
C THR A 136 17.44 -9.07 4.59
N LEU A 137 16.82 -7.95 4.96
CA LEU A 137 16.67 -6.77 4.11
C LEU A 137 17.23 -5.59 4.89
N GLN A 138 18.08 -4.79 4.23
CA GLN A 138 18.60 -3.54 4.77
C GLN A 138 17.72 -2.40 4.26
N GLU A 139 17.43 -1.44 5.14
CA GLU A 139 16.70 -0.20 4.82
C GLU A 139 17.40 0.66 3.77
#